data_AF-A0A166NQV0-F1
#
_entry.id   AF-A0A166NQV0-F1
#
_cell.length_a   1.000
_cell.length_b   1.000
_cell.length_c   1.000
_cell.angle_alpha   90.00
_cell.angle_beta   90.00
_cell.angle_gamma   90.00
#
_symmetry.space_group_name_H-M   'P 1'
#
loop_
_entity.id
_entity.type
_entity.pdbx_description
1 polymer ?
#
loop_
_entity_poly.entity_id
_entity_poly.type
_entity_poly.pdbx_seq_one_letter_code
_entity_poly.pdbx_strand_id
1 'polypeptide(L)'
;MKRLISSCVLALSGTAFLSASVMAAEPASCQNVRMGVVNWTDVIATSAMTQVLLDGLGYNTKQTSASQQIIFAGIRDQRLDVFLGYWNPLMTQTITPFVDAKQVKVLEAPSLKDARATLAVPTYLADKGLKTFADIAKFEKELGGKIYGIEPGSGANTQIKAMITKNQFGLGKFQLVESSEAGMLAAVDRAVRRKEAVVFFGWAPHPMNVNVQMTYLTGSEDALGPNEGMATVWTVTAPKYAEQCPNIGRLLSNLTYTAEDESRMMQPLLDHKDAFESAKQWLKDHPQDKQRWLEGVTTFDGKPAAENLKLTSK
;
A
#
# COMPACT_ATOMS: atom_id res chain seq x y z
N MET A 1 71.12 -37.19 -38.99
CA MET A 1 70.04 -36.28 -38.58
C MET A 1 68.70 -36.97 -38.70
N LYS A 2 68.17 -37.54 -37.60
CA LYS A 2 66.78 -38.00 -37.45
C LYS A 2 66.41 -37.74 -35.99
N ARG A 3 65.57 -36.74 -35.72
CA ARG A 3 65.05 -36.46 -34.38
C ARG A 3 63.62 -36.97 -34.27
N LEU A 4 63.40 -37.73 -33.21
CA LEU A 4 62.18 -38.44 -32.86
C LEU A 4 61.05 -37.49 -32.47
N ILE A 5 59.85 -37.89 -32.89
CA ILE A 5 58.55 -37.38 -32.50
C ILE A 5 58.28 -37.80 -31.04
N SER A 6 57.82 -36.88 -30.19
CA SER A 6 57.20 -37.24 -28.91
C SER A 6 55.93 -36.42 -28.71
N SER A 7 54.80 -37.10 -28.88
CA SER A 7 53.46 -36.62 -28.65
C SER A 7 53.12 -36.75 -27.16
N CYS A 8 52.96 -35.63 -26.45
CA CYS A 8 52.34 -35.62 -25.13
C CYS A 8 50.83 -35.39 -25.29
N VAL A 9 50.07 -36.47 -25.14
CA VAL A 9 48.62 -36.44 -24.91
C VAL A 9 48.41 -36.22 -23.41
N LEU A 10 47.94 -35.04 -23.01
CA LEU A 10 47.44 -34.81 -21.65
C LEU A 10 45.94 -35.14 -21.60
N ALA A 11 45.60 -36.17 -20.83
CA ALA A 11 44.23 -36.55 -20.52
C ALA A 11 43.81 -36.00 -19.14
N LEU A 12 42.72 -35.23 -19.16
CA LEU A 12 41.66 -34.92 -18.18
C LEU A 12 41.95 -34.93 -16.66
N SER A 13 41.46 -33.88 -16.01
CA SER A 13 40.57 -33.99 -14.83
C SER A 13 39.62 -32.79 -14.80
N GLY A 14 38.45 -32.93 -15.43
CA GLY A 14 37.36 -31.94 -15.37
C GLY A 14 36.52 -32.19 -14.13
N THR A 15 36.77 -31.45 -13.05
CA THR A 15 35.88 -31.39 -11.88
C THR A 15 34.66 -30.57 -12.28
N ALA A 16 33.54 -31.26 -12.55
CA ALA A 16 32.23 -30.62 -12.65
C ALA A 16 31.86 -30.06 -11.27
N PHE A 17 32.12 -28.77 -11.05
CA PHE A 17 31.49 -28.03 -9.96
C PHE A 17 30.00 -27.96 -10.26
N LEU A 18 29.22 -28.80 -9.58
CA LEU A 18 27.81 -28.55 -9.35
C LEU A 18 27.74 -27.26 -8.51
N SER A 19 27.63 -26.12 -9.20
CA SER A 19 27.34 -24.84 -8.58
C SER A 19 25.94 -24.90 -7.98
N ALA A 20 25.84 -25.40 -6.75
CA ALA A 20 24.74 -24.98 -5.89
C ALA A 20 24.85 -23.46 -5.80
N SER A 21 23.89 -22.76 -6.37
CA SER A 21 23.79 -21.30 -6.33
C SER A 21 23.68 -20.86 -4.87
N VAL A 22 24.81 -20.71 -4.19
CA VAL A 22 24.88 -19.95 -2.95
C VAL A 22 24.51 -18.53 -3.34
N MET A 23 23.24 -18.18 -3.13
CA MET A 23 22.75 -16.82 -3.27
C MET A 23 23.59 -15.97 -2.30
N ALA A 24 24.33 -15.00 -2.85
CA ALA A 24 25.21 -14.17 -2.05
C ALA A 24 24.39 -13.40 -1.01
N ALA A 25 24.94 -13.27 0.20
CA ALA A 25 24.37 -12.41 1.24
C ALA A 25 24.18 -10.98 0.71
N GLU A 26 23.17 -10.27 1.22
CA GLU A 26 22.93 -8.90 0.78
C GLU A 26 24.01 -7.93 1.27
N PRO A 27 24.24 -6.82 0.54
CA PRO A 27 25.13 -5.77 1.00
C PRO A 27 24.72 -5.24 2.38
N ALA A 28 25.69 -4.95 3.25
CA ALA A 28 25.42 -4.41 4.59
C ALA A 28 24.62 -3.10 4.58
N SER A 29 24.71 -2.31 3.49
CA SER A 29 23.91 -1.11 3.29
C SER A 29 22.40 -1.38 3.21
N CYS A 30 22.00 -2.61 2.88
CA CYS A 30 20.60 -3.03 2.77
C CYS A 30 20.01 -3.52 4.09
N GLN A 31 20.84 -3.73 5.13
CA GLN A 31 20.37 -4.33 6.38
C GLN A 31 19.32 -3.47 7.08
N ASN A 32 19.43 -2.15 6.98
CA ASN A 32 18.45 -1.23 7.57
C ASN A 32 17.44 -0.79 6.51
N VAL A 33 16.15 -1.03 6.77
CA VAL A 33 15.05 -0.70 5.86
C VAL A 33 14.17 0.37 6.49
N ARG A 34 14.06 1.54 5.85
CA ARG A 34 13.32 2.69 6.38
C ARG A 34 12.03 2.88 5.60
N MET A 35 10.91 2.69 6.27
CA MET A 35 9.59 2.69 5.65
C MET A 35 8.83 3.96 6.00
N GLY A 36 8.27 4.64 5.00
CA GLY A 36 7.26 5.67 5.22
C GLY A 36 5.89 5.01 5.37
N VAL A 37 5.08 5.50 6.31
CA VAL A 37 3.74 4.96 6.59
C VAL A 37 2.77 6.13 6.76
N VAL A 38 1.69 6.16 6.00
CA VAL A 38 0.56 7.05 6.27
C VAL A 38 -0.36 6.38 7.29
N ASN A 39 -1.06 7.16 8.13
CA ASN A 39 -1.90 6.62 9.21
C ASN A 39 -3.26 6.13 8.69
N TRP A 40 -3.24 5.24 7.72
CA TRP A 40 -4.40 4.54 7.18
C TRP A 40 -4.28 3.06 7.51
N THR A 41 -5.39 2.40 7.85
CA THR A 41 -5.32 1.04 8.39
C THR A 41 -4.78 0.03 7.37
N ASP A 42 -5.05 0.21 6.08
CA ASP A 42 -4.51 -0.60 4.97
C ASP A 42 -2.98 -0.47 4.88
N VAL A 43 -2.46 0.76 4.91
CA VAL A 43 -1.01 1.02 4.83
C VAL A 43 -0.29 0.56 6.09
N ILE A 44 -0.91 0.71 7.26
CA ILE A 44 -0.35 0.18 8.52
C ILE A 44 -0.27 -1.35 8.46
N ALA A 45 -1.32 -2.03 8.00
CA ALA A 45 -1.37 -3.49 7.91
C ALA A 45 -0.31 -4.04 6.94
N THR A 46 -0.23 -3.50 5.74
CA THR A 46 0.77 -3.92 4.72
C THR A 46 2.21 -3.57 5.13
N SER A 47 2.41 -2.46 5.82
CA SER A 47 3.72 -2.06 6.35
C SER A 47 4.16 -2.95 7.51
N ALA A 48 3.24 -3.30 8.42
CA ALA A 48 3.51 -4.24 9.50
C ALA A 48 3.82 -5.64 8.96
N MET A 49 3.09 -6.11 7.95
CA MET A 49 3.38 -7.38 7.26
C MET A 49 4.80 -7.40 6.68
N THR A 50 5.16 -6.35 5.97
CA THR A 50 6.50 -6.20 5.38
C THR A 50 7.57 -6.17 6.45
N GLN A 51 7.35 -5.44 7.54
CA GLN A 51 8.28 -5.40 8.67
C GLN A 51 8.46 -6.78 9.32
N VAL A 52 7.38 -7.52 9.60
CA VAL A 52 7.47 -8.87 10.21
C VAL A 52 8.31 -9.81 9.35
N LEU A 53 8.12 -9.74 8.03
CA LEU A 53 8.89 -10.55 7.08
C LEU A 53 10.36 -10.14 7.09
N LEU A 54 10.67 -8.85 6.94
CA LEU A 54 12.05 -8.34 6.92
C LEU A 54 12.79 -8.60 8.23
N ASP A 55 12.19 -8.29 9.38
CA ASP A 55 12.78 -8.51 10.70
C ASP A 55 13.01 -10.01 10.93
N GLY A 56 12.08 -10.87 10.48
CA GLY A 56 12.23 -12.32 10.55
C GLY A 56 13.29 -12.90 9.60
N LEU A 57 13.69 -12.14 8.57
CA LEU A 57 14.77 -12.47 7.63
C LEU A 57 16.13 -11.90 8.05
N GLY A 58 16.21 -11.19 9.18
CA GLY A 58 17.47 -10.64 9.72
C GLY A 58 17.80 -9.21 9.28
N TYR A 59 16.83 -8.50 8.71
CA TYR A 59 16.89 -7.06 8.47
C TYR A 59 16.47 -6.26 9.71
N ASN A 60 16.78 -4.97 9.72
CA ASN A 60 16.35 -4.02 10.74
C ASN A 60 15.37 -3.03 10.11
N THR A 61 14.08 -3.19 10.38
CA THR A 61 13.07 -2.31 9.81
C THR A 61 12.73 -1.16 10.75
N LYS A 62 12.55 0.04 10.20
CA LYS A 62 12.04 1.21 10.93
C LYS A 62 10.93 1.89 10.15
N GLN A 63 9.75 1.98 10.76
CA GLN A 63 8.63 2.73 10.21
C GLN A 63 8.64 4.19 10.70
N THR A 64 8.34 5.12 9.80
CA THR A 64 8.15 6.55 10.11
C THR A 64 6.79 6.99 9.60
N SER A 65 5.92 7.37 10.54
CA SER A 65 4.60 7.92 10.21
C SER A 65 4.72 9.35 9.71
N ALA A 66 4.15 9.65 8.53
CA ALA A 66 4.16 10.98 7.94
C ALA A 66 3.09 11.14 6.83
N SER A 67 2.88 12.36 6.34
CA SER A 67 2.02 12.58 5.16
C SER A 67 2.69 12.11 3.87
N GLN A 68 1.88 11.88 2.83
CA GLN A 68 2.33 11.43 1.50
C GLN A 68 3.48 12.28 0.94
N GLN A 69 3.37 13.61 1.06
CA GLN A 69 4.38 14.56 0.58
C GLN A 69 5.70 14.41 1.35
N ILE A 70 5.62 14.26 2.67
CA ILE A 70 6.80 14.11 3.53
C ILE A 70 7.46 12.75 3.25
N ILE A 71 6.69 11.70 3.00
CA ILE A 71 7.23 10.39 2.64
C ILE A 71 7.99 10.47 1.32
N PHE A 72 7.41 11.03 0.26
CA PHE A 72 8.11 11.16 -1.02
C PHE A 72 9.35 12.07 -0.93
N ALA A 73 9.27 13.18 -0.18
CA ALA A 73 10.44 14.01 0.12
C ALA A 73 11.50 13.25 0.94
N GLY A 74 11.08 12.41 1.88
CA GLY A 74 11.96 11.55 2.65
C GLY A 74 12.68 10.52 1.79
N ILE A 75 12.02 9.95 0.78
CA ILE A 75 12.64 9.05 -0.20
C ILE A 75 13.65 9.81 -1.05
N ARG A 76 13.27 10.98 -1.60
CA ARG A 76 14.17 11.87 -2.35
C ARG A 76 15.43 12.20 -1.55
N ASP A 77 15.27 12.55 -0.28
CA ASP A 77 16.34 12.96 0.63
C ASP A 77 17.10 11.77 1.24
N GLN A 78 16.84 10.55 0.75
CA GLN A 78 17.46 9.30 1.22
C GLN A 78 17.32 9.09 2.72
N ARG A 79 16.21 9.55 3.32
CA ARG A 79 15.82 9.31 4.73
C ARG A 79 14.84 8.15 4.87
N LEU A 80 14.13 7.81 3.79
CA LEU A 80 13.24 6.67 3.66
C LEU A 80 13.62 5.89 2.40
N ASP A 81 13.29 4.60 2.39
CA ASP A 81 13.62 3.68 1.31
C ASP A 81 12.38 3.18 0.58
N VAL A 82 11.26 2.97 1.29
CA VAL A 82 10.06 2.29 0.77
C VAL A 82 8.78 2.95 1.29
N PHE A 83 7.75 2.97 0.44
CA PHE A 83 6.36 3.31 0.77
C PHE A 83 5.41 2.37 0.03
N LEU A 84 4.50 1.72 0.75
CA LEU A 84 3.61 0.68 0.19
C LEU A 84 2.21 1.19 -0.16
N GLY A 85 1.91 2.45 0.14
CA GLY A 85 0.56 3.02 0.05
C GLY A 85 0.35 3.96 -1.13
N TYR A 86 0.99 3.77 -2.29
CA TYR A 86 0.74 4.65 -3.43
C TYR A 86 -0.57 4.28 -4.15
N TRP A 87 -1.64 4.99 -3.80
CA TRP A 87 -2.97 4.85 -4.39
C TRP A 87 -3.08 5.63 -5.70
N ASN A 88 -3.09 4.92 -6.83
CA ASN A 88 -3.26 5.47 -8.17
C ASN A 88 -4.74 5.38 -8.61
N PRO A 89 -5.36 6.48 -9.13
CA PRO A 89 -4.74 7.76 -9.51
C PRO A 89 -4.85 8.89 -8.47
N LEU A 90 -5.44 8.65 -7.29
CA LEU A 90 -5.68 9.71 -6.30
C LEU A 90 -4.40 10.47 -5.89
N MET A 91 -3.27 9.76 -5.84
CA MET A 91 -1.98 10.32 -5.46
C MET A 91 -1.10 10.72 -6.65
N THR A 92 -1.57 10.58 -7.90
CA THR A 92 -0.75 10.86 -9.10
C THR A 92 -0.20 12.27 -9.08
N GLN A 93 -1.04 13.27 -8.79
CA GLN A 93 -0.60 14.68 -8.70
C GLN A 93 0.50 14.89 -7.65
N THR A 94 0.48 14.11 -6.56
CA THR A 94 1.45 14.22 -5.48
C THR A 94 2.80 13.58 -5.84
N ILE A 95 2.79 12.42 -6.53
CA ILE A 95 4.00 11.67 -6.85
C ILE A 95 4.69 12.14 -8.15
N THR A 96 3.92 12.64 -9.13
CA THR A 96 4.43 13.01 -10.47
C THR A 96 5.71 13.86 -10.43
N PRO A 97 5.82 14.94 -9.63
CA PRO A 97 7.04 15.74 -9.58
C PRO A 97 8.29 14.93 -9.17
N PHE A 98 8.12 13.94 -8.30
CA PHE A 98 9.22 13.08 -7.84
C PHE A 98 9.59 12.02 -8.87
N VAL A 99 8.60 11.46 -9.59
CA VAL A 99 8.84 10.49 -10.67
C VAL A 99 9.54 11.16 -11.85
N ASP A 100 9.06 12.33 -12.28
CA ASP A 100 9.64 13.08 -13.40
C ASP A 100 11.09 13.50 -13.12
N ALA A 101 11.37 13.86 -11.86
CA ALA A 101 12.72 14.17 -11.39
C ALA A 101 13.59 12.94 -11.10
N LYS A 102 13.08 11.71 -11.31
CA LYS A 102 13.75 10.43 -11.01
C LYS A 102 14.18 10.30 -9.53
N GLN A 103 13.43 10.92 -8.63
CA GLN A 103 13.69 10.95 -7.18
C GLN A 103 13.03 9.79 -6.43
N VAL A 104 12.06 9.13 -7.05
CA VAL A 104 11.41 7.90 -6.57
C VAL A 104 11.24 6.92 -7.72
N LYS A 105 11.00 5.66 -7.41
CA LYS A 105 10.67 4.62 -8.39
C LYS A 105 9.40 3.89 -7.95
N VAL A 106 8.40 3.82 -8.83
CA VAL A 106 7.23 2.93 -8.66
C VAL A 106 7.60 1.54 -9.20
N LEU A 107 7.24 0.48 -8.47
CA LEU A 107 7.46 -0.90 -8.94
C LEU A 107 6.60 -1.22 -10.18
N GLU A 108 7.00 -2.26 -10.91
CA GLU A 108 6.42 -2.57 -12.23
C GLU A 108 4.99 -3.12 -12.18
N ALA A 109 4.59 -3.68 -11.04
CA ALA A 109 3.26 -4.22 -10.81
C ALA A 109 2.65 -3.63 -9.52
N PRO A 110 1.31 -3.45 -9.50
CA PRO A 110 0.61 -3.05 -8.30
C PRO A 110 0.60 -4.19 -7.27
N SER A 111 0.70 -3.83 -5.99
CA SER A 111 0.48 -4.75 -4.88
C SER A 111 -1.01 -5.10 -4.72
N LEU A 112 -1.92 -4.19 -5.12
CA LEU A 112 -3.37 -4.41 -5.13
C LEU A 112 -3.99 -3.88 -6.44
N LYS A 113 -4.76 -4.72 -7.13
CA LYS A 113 -5.29 -4.44 -8.48
C LYS A 113 -6.75 -4.00 -8.53
N ASP A 114 -7.51 -4.32 -7.50
CA ASP A 114 -8.97 -4.29 -7.45
C ASP A 114 -9.46 -3.36 -6.33
N ALA A 115 -8.83 -2.21 -6.19
CA ALA A 115 -9.23 -1.20 -5.23
C ALA A 115 -10.30 -0.26 -5.81
N ARG A 116 -11.02 0.42 -4.92
CA ARG A 116 -11.94 1.50 -5.27
C ARG A 116 -11.88 2.58 -4.20
N ALA A 117 -11.93 3.84 -4.58
CA ALA A 117 -11.97 4.96 -3.66
C ALA A 117 -12.83 6.08 -4.25
N THR A 118 -13.97 6.37 -3.61
CA THR A 118 -14.93 7.37 -4.10
C THR A 118 -15.81 7.90 -2.97
N LEU A 119 -16.80 8.75 -3.26
CA LEU A 119 -17.75 9.21 -2.27
C LEU A 119 -18.79 8.12 -1.97
N ALA A 120 -19.12 7.97 -0.70
CA ALA A 120 -20.12 7.03 -0.22
C ALA A 120 -21.10 7.73 0.74
N VAL A 121 -22.27 7.12 0.87
CA VAL A 121 -23.30 7.50 1.84
C VAL A 121 -23.86 6.27 2.52
N PRO A 122 -24.45 6.37 3.73
CA PRO A 122 -25.24 5.29 4.28
C PRO A 122 -26.39 4.92 3.34
N THR A 123 -26.70 3.63 3.21
CA THR A 123 -27.70 3.12 2.24
C THR A 123 -29.07 3.78 2.41
N TYR A 124 -29.46 4.17 3.63
CA TYR A 124 -30.72 4.88 3.86
C TYR A 124 -30.81 6.26 3.20
N LEU A 125 -29.69 6.91 2.84
CA LEU A 125 -29.71 8.13 2.01
C LEU A 125 -29.81 7.78 0.52
N ALA A 126 -29.17 6.71 0.09
CA ALA A 126 -29.32 6.21 -1.27
C ALA A 126 -30.78 5.81 -1.55
N ASP A 127 -31.45 5.18 -0.59
CA ASP A 127 -32.87 4.83 -0.67
C ASP A 127 -33.78 6.07 -0.76
N LYS A 128 -33.37 7.19 -0.13
CA LYS A 128 -34.01 8.50 -0.26
C LYS A 128 -33.72 9.21 -1.58
N GLY A 129 -32.82 8.67 -2.41
CA GLY A 129 -32.49 9.21 -3.73
C GLY A 129 -31.09 9.83 -3.86
N LEU A 130 -30.25 9.80 -2.81
CA LEU A 130 -28.86 10.25 -2.91
C LEU A 130 -27.98 9.12 -3.47
N LYS A 131 -28.00 8.94 -4.79
CA LYS A 131 -27.33 7.81 -5.47
C LYS A 131 -26.16 8.22 -6.35
N THR A 132 -26.16 9.46 -6.82
CA THR A 132 -25.12 10.01 -7.70
C THR A 132 -24.41 11.20 -7.06
N PHE A 133 -23.25 11.57 -7.61
CA PHE A 133 -22.55 12.80 -7.20
C PHE A 133 -23.44 14.05 -7.38
N ALA A 134 -24.22 14.11 -8.46
CA ALA A 134 -25.16 15.20 -8.73
C ALA A 134 -26.34 15.27 -7.73
N ASP A 135 -26.63 14.19 -7.00
CA ASP A 135 -27.66 14.20 -5.98
C ASP A 135 -27.20 14.85 -4.67
N ILE A 136 -25.89 14.88 -4.39
CA ILE A 136 -25.34 15.43 -3.13
C ILE A 136 -25.86 16.85 -2.88
N ALA A 137 -25.87 17.70 -3.90
CA ALA A 137 -26.33 19.08 -3.79
C ALA A 137 -27.82 19.21 -3.41
N LYS A 138 -28.65 18.23 -3.75
CA LYS A 138 -30.08 18.20 -3.40
C LYS A 138 -30.30 17.98 -1.90
N PHE A 139 -29.32 17.37 -1.22
CA PHE A 139 -29.35 17.05 0.21
C PHE A 139 -28.53 18.05 1.06
N GLU A 140 -28.10 19.19 0.50
CA GLU A 140 -27.24 20.19 1.18
C GLU A 140 -27.69 20.50 2.61
N LYS A 141 -28.99 20.77 2.82
CA LYS A 141 -29.53 21.10 4.13
C LYS A 141 -29.45 19.92 5.13
N GLU A 142 -29.75 18.71 4.70
CA GLU A 142 -29.65 17.50 5.55
C GLU A 142 -28.20 17.17 5.88
N LEU A 143 -27.29 17.36 4.92
CA LEU A 143 -25.85 17.15 5.06
C LEU A 143 -25.13 18.30 5.78
N GLY A 144 -25.83 19.41 6.07
CA GLY A 144 -25.25 20.63 6.63
C GLY A 144 -24.15 21.23 5.75
N GLY A 145 -24.21 21.00 4.43
CA GLY A 145 -23.20 21.46 3.47
C GLY A 145 -21.81 20.85 3.71
N LYS A 146 -21.71 19.63 4.23
CA LYS A 146 -20.42 18.99 4.56
C LYS A 146 -20.15 17.73 3.76
N ILE A 147 -18.89 17.54 3.38
CA ILE A 147 -18.35 16.27 2.89
C ILE A 147 -17.21 15.88 3.83
N TYR A 148 -17.20 14.65 4.34
CA TYR A 148 -16.19 14.18 5.29
C TYR A 148 -15.04 13.49 4.56
N GLY A 149 -13.85 14.09 4.63
CA GLY A 149 -12.61 13.53 4.11
C GLY A 149 -11.71 13.01 5.22
N ILE A 150 -10.48 12.66 4.86
CA ILE A 150 -9.45 12.15 5.78
C ILE A 150 -8.46 13.26 6.14
N GLU A 151 -7.16 13.00 6.22
CA GLU A 151 -6.16 14.00 6.60
C GLU A 151 -5.92 15.08 5.53
N PRO A 152 -5.61 16.32 5.97
CA PRO A 152 -5.22 17.39 5.07
C PRO A 152 -4.04 17.02 4.18
N GLY A 153 -4.16 17.37 2.90
CA GLY A 153 -3.13 17.08 1.91
C GLY A 153 -3.16 15.66 1.35
N SER A 154 -4.06 14.78 1.80
CA SER A 154 -4.29 13.51 1.12
C SER A 154 -4.73 13.72 -0.34
N GLY A 155 -4.38 12.78 -1.23
CA GLY A 155 -4.87 12.77 -2.61
C GLY A 155 -6.40 12.89 -2.69
N ALA A 156 -7.12 12.14 -1.84
CA ALA A 156 -8.58 12.20 -1.73
C ALA A 156 -9.11 13.61 -1.40
N ASN A 157 -8.62 14.22 -0.31
CA ASN A 157 -9.05 15.56 0.08
C ASN A 157 -8.70 16.61 -0.97
N THR A 158 -7.56 16.45 -1.65
CA THR A 158 -7.14 17.34 -2.73
C THR A 158 -8.13 17.30 -3.90
N GLN A 159 -8.55 16.10 -4.33
CA GLN A 159 -9.54 15.96 -5.40
C GLN A 159 -10.93 16.44 -4.97
N ILE A 160 -11.37 16.15 -3.74
CA ILE A 160 -12.67 16.62 -3.23
C ILE A 160 -12.71 18.16 -3.15
N LYS A 161 -11.63 18.80 -2.68
CA LYS A 161 -11.48 20.26 -2.70
C LYS A 161 -11.52 20.82 -4.13
N ALA A 162 -10.92 20.13 -5.09
CA ALA A 162 -10.95 20.54 -6.48
C ALA A 162 -12.38 20.48 -7.06
N MET A 163 -13.16 19.43 -6.74
CA MET A 163 -14.56 19.34 -7.13
C MET A 163 -15.39 20.50 -6.57
N ILE A 164 -15.26 20.78 -5.26
CA ILE A 164 -15.95 21.88 -4.58
C ILE A 164 -15.58 23.22 -5.22
N THR A 165 -14.28 23.50 -5.39
CA THR A 165 -13.78 24.76 -5.98
C THR A 165 -14.30 24.99 -7.39
N LYS A 166 -14.41 23.92 -8.19
CA LYS A 166 -14.92 23.98 -9.56
C LYS A 166 -16.46 23.98 -9.63
N ASN A 167 -17.15 23.93 -8.48
CA ASN A 167 -18.59 23.73 -8.39
C ASN A 167 -19.09 22.52 -9.22
N GLN A 168 -18.26 21.47 -9.33
CA GLN A 168 -18.65 20.24 -9.98
C GLN A 168 -19.82 19.62 -9.22
N PHE A 169 -20.81 19.09 -9.94
CA PHE A 169 -22.01 18.49 -9.36
C PHE A 169 -22.84 19.43 -8.46
N GLY A 170 -22.62 20.75 -8.54
CA GLY A 170 -23.28 21.72 -7.67
C GLY A 170 -22.70 21.80 -6.24
N LEU A 171 -21.48 21.31 -6.03
CA LEU A 171 -20.86 21.22 -4.70
C LEU A 171 -20.24 22.54 -4.20
N GLY A 172 -20.33 23.65 -4.92
CA GLY A 172 -19.63 24.91 -4.60
C GLY A 172 -20.00 25.54 -3.25
N LYS A 173 -21.09 25.11 -2.62
CA LYS A 173 -21.50 25.52 -1.26
C LYS A 173 -21.06 24.56 -0.16
N PHE A 174 -20.53 23.39 -0.52
CA PHE A 174 -20.08 22.41 0.45
C PHE A 174 -18.70 22.77 0.99
N GLN A 175 -18.44 22.31 2.20
CA GLN A 175 -17.14 22.38 2.84
C GLN A 175 -16.60 20.97 3.07
N LEU A 176 -15.32 20.78 2.78
CA LEU A 176 -14.62 19.56 3.16
C LEU A 176 -14.29 19.62 4.65
N VAL A 177 -14.78 18.64 5.41
CA VAL A 177 -14.38 18.39 6.78
C VAL A 177 -13.15 17.48 6.76
N GLU A 178 -11.99 18.03 7.09
CA GLU A 178 -10.72 17.30 7.14
C GLU A 178 -10.42 16.84 8.57
N SER A 179 -9.92 15.61 8.71
CA SER A 179 -9.52 15.06 10.00
C SER A 179 -8.43 13.98 9.82
N SER A 180 -8.82 12.71 9.82
CA SER A 180 -8.02 11.52 9.56
C SER A 180 -8.98 10.39 9.18
N GLU A 181 -8.48 9.24 8.76
CA GLU A 181 -9.32 8.03 8.61
C GLU A 181 -10.15 7.77 9.88
N ALA A 182 -9.50 7.69 11.04
CA ALA A 182 -10.17 7.44 12.32
C ALA A 182 -11.20 8.53 12.66
N GLY A 183 -10.87 9.81 12.41
CA GLY A 183 -11.77 10.93 12.67
C GLY A 183 -13.02 10.90 11.79
N MET A 184 -12.83 10.57 10.50
CA MET A 184 -13.89 10.44 9.51
C MET A 184 -14.80 9.24 9.84
N LEU A 185 -14.24 8.06 10.10
CA LEU A 185 -15.00 6.88 10.51
C LEU A 185 -15.80 7.13 11.78
N ALA A 186 -15.20 7.77 12.79
CA ALA A 186 -15.92 8.12 14.02
C ALA A 186 -17.10 9.08 13.75
N ALA A 187 -16.99 9.99 12.78
CA ALA A 187 -18.09 10.86 12.37
C ALA A 187 -19.20 10.08 11.65
N VAL A 188 -18.83 9.20 10.72
CA VAL A 188 -19.77 8.31 10.01
C VAL A 188 -20.52 7.42 11.00
N ASP A 189 -19.82 6.76 11.92
CA ASP A 189 -20.44 5.90 12.94
C ASP A 189 -21.43 6.65 13.83
N ARG A 190 -21.12 7.90 14.20
CA ARG A 190 -22.06 8.74 14.95
C ARG A 190 -23.30 9.07 14.11
N ALA A 191 -23.12 9.48 12.86
CA ALA A 191 -24.23 9.82 11.97
C ALA A 191 -25.13 8.59 11.70
N VAL A 192 -24.54 7.44 11.39
CA VAL A 192 -25.26 6.18 11.13
C VAL A 192 -26.06 5.72 12.35
N ARG A 193 -25.47 5.76 13.55
CA ARG A 193 -26.19 5.42 14.80
C ARG A 193 -27.39 6.34 15.05
N ARG A 194 -27.29 7.61 14.65
CA ARG A 194 -28.35 8.61 14.80
C ARG A 194 -29.29 8.71 13.59
N LYS A 195 -29.06 7.90 12.54
CA LYS A 195 -29.75 7.98 11.25
C LYS A 195 -29.71 9.39 10.62
N GLU A 196 -28.61 10.10 10.85
CA GLU A 196 -28.34 11.45 10.31
C GLU A 196 -27.71 11.36 8.92
N ALA A 197 -27.83 12.41 8.11
CA ALA A 197 -27.23 12.41 6.78
C ALA A 197 -25.70 12.62 6.87
N VAL A 198 -24.93 11.84 6.12
CA VAL A 198 -23.49 12.00 5.97
C VAL A 198 -23.06 11.55 4.57
N VAL A 199 -22.18 12.32 3.94
CA VAL A 199 -21.43 11.93 2.75
C VAL A 199 -19.95 11.97 3.08
N PHE A 200 -19.23 10.92 2.74
CA PHE A 200 -17.86 10.73 3.17
C PHE A 200 -17.02 10.06 2.08
N PHE A 201 -15.70 10.21 2.17
CA PHE A 201 -14.76 9.48 1.35
C PHE A 201 -14.69 8.02 1.83
N GLY A 202 -15.10 7.08 0.99
CA GLY A 202 -15.06 5.64 1.26
C GLY A 202 -14.17 4.92 0.25
N TRP A 203 -13.61 3.79 0.67
CA TRP A 203 -12.76 2.97 -0.20
C TRP A 203 -12.85 1.49 0.13
N ALA A 204 -12.44 0.67 -0.83
CA ALA A 204 -12.28 -0.75 -0.75
C ALA A 204 -10.87 -1.11 -1.24
N PRO A 205 -10.18 -2.03 -0.57
CA PRO A 205 -10.61 -2.76 0.63
C PRO A 205 -10.62 -1.89 1.88
N HIS A 206 -11.61 -2.09 2.75
CA HIS A 206 -11.66 -1.53 4.10
C HIS A 206 -12.81 -2.18 4.89
N PRO A 207 -12.67 -2.50 6.19
CA PRO A 207 -13.75 -3.11 6.97
C PRO A 207 -15.03 -2.27 7.07
N MET A 208 -14.98 -0.97 6.75
CA MET A 208 -16.19 -0.13 6.65
C MET A 208 -17.23 -0.69 5.69
N ASN A 209 -16.80 -1.42 4.65
CA ASN A 209 -17.68 -2.06 3.66
C ASN A 209 -18.55 -3.18 4.26
N VAL A 210 -18.17 -3.68 5.44
CA VAL A 210 -18.92 -4.69 6.19
C VAL A 210 -19.62 -4.05 7.38
N ASN A 211 -18.93 -3.12 8.06
CA ASN A 211 -19.41 -2.52 9.31
C ASN A 211 -20.46 -1.42 9.09
N VAL A 212 -20.48 -0.81 7.91
CA VAL A 212 -21.43 0.23 7.52
C VAL A 212 -22.23 -0.26 6.32
N GLN A 213 -23.57 -0.28 6.44
CA GLN A 213 -24.45 -0.40 5.29
C GLN A 213 -24.38 0.90 4.51
N MET A 214 -23.47 0.94 3.53
CA MET A 214 -23.19 2.11 2.71
C MET A 214 -23.33 1.80 1.23
N THR A 215 -23.51 2.85 0.45
CA THR A 215 -23.62 2.84 -1.00
C THR A 215 -22.57 3.80 -1.56
N TYR A 216 -21.73 3.30 -2.46
CA TYR A 216 -20.86 4.15 -3.28
C TYR A 216 -21.70 4.92 -4.30
N LEU A 217 -21.44 6.22 -4.40
CA LEU A 217 -22.13 7.08 -5.35
C LEU A 217 -21.59 6.87 -6.76
N THR A 218 -22.45 6.99 -7.76
CA THR A 218 -22.10 6.91 -9.18
C THR A 218 -22.14 8.27 -9.87
N GLY A 219 -21.76 8.31 -11.16
CA GLY A 219 -21.73 9.55 -11.93
C GLY A 219 -20.61 10.48 -11.46
N SER A 220 -19.46 9.93 -11.07
CA SER A 220 -18.33 10.71 -10.55
C SER A 220 -17.58 11.53 -11.61
N GLU A 221 -17.88 11.34 -12.90
CA GLU A 221 -17.12 11.93 -14.04
C GLU A 221 -15.60 11.77 -13.87
N ASP A 222 -15.18 10.60 -13.38
CA ASP A 222 -13.80 10.25 -13.03
C ASP A 222 -13.08 11.21 -12.05
N ALA A 223 -13.82 12.05 -11.31
CA ALA A 223 -13.23 13.06 -10.42
C ALA A 223 -12.39 12.48 -9.26
N LEU A 224 -12.64 11.23 -8.87
CA LEU A 224 -11.86 10.48 -7.88
C LEU A 224 -11.12 9.27 -8.47
N GLY A 225 -11.13 9.13 -9.80
CA GLY A 225 -10.54 8.01 -10.52
C GLY A 225 -11.51 7.39 -11.53
N PRO A 226 -11.00 6.64 -12.51
CA PRO A 226 -11.78 6.06 -13.60
C PRO A 226 -12.84 5.09 -13.09
N ASN A 227 -13.91 4.87 -13.86
CA ASN A 227 -14.91 3.83 -13.59
C ASN A 227 -15.46 3.88 -12.14
N GLU A 228 -15.91 5.05 -11.71
CA GLU A 228 -16.45 5.30 -10.37
C GLU A 228 -15.40 5.10 -9.24
N GLY A 229 -14.18 5.59 -9.47
CA GLY A 229 -13.10 5.59 -8.48
C GLY A 229 -12.32 4.29 -8.40
N MET A 230 -12.29 3.48 -9.46
CA MET A 230 -11.41 2.32 -9.55
C MET A 230 -9.95 2.75 -9.35
N ALA A 231 -9.24 2.00 -8.52
CA ALA A 231 -7.90 2.33 -8.08
C ALA A 231 -7.00 1.10 -8.03
N THR A 232 -5.71 1.36 -7.94
CA THR A 232 -4.66 0.35 -7.73
C THR A 232 -3.69 0.88 -6.69
N VAL A 233 -3.12 -0.01 -5.88
CA VAL A 233 -2.12 0.35 -4.87
C VAL A 233 -0.78 -0.22 -5.30
N TRP A 234 0.26 0.59 -5.15
CA TRP A 234 1.60 0.31 -5.65
C TRP A 234 2.65 0.54 -4.58
N THR A 235 3.75 -0.19 -4.70
CA THR A 235 4.95 0.05 -3.91
C THR A 235 5.84 1.09 -4.61
N VAL A 236 6.35 2.03 -3.83
CA VAL A 236 7.30 3.07 -4.23
C VAL A 236 8.58 2.89 -3.45
N THR A 237 9.73 2.97 -4.11
CA THR A 237 11.05 2.86 -3.49
C THR A 237 11.92 4.05 -3.80
N ALA A 238 13.04 4.16 -3.10
CA ALA A 238 14.18 4.95 -3.53
C ALA A 238 14.65 4.54 -4.94
N PRO A 239 15.24 5.45 -5.72
CA PRO A 239 15.77 5.11 -7.03
C PRO A 239 16.81 3.99 -6.93
N LYS A 240 16.75 3.01 -7.85
CA LYS A 240 17.67 1.86 -7.90
C LYS A 240 17.67 0.95 -6.66
N TYR A 241 16.70 1.08 -5.75
CA TYR A 241 16.66 0.29 -4.52
C TYR A 241 16.64 -1.22 -4.78
N ALA A 242 15.83 -1.68 -5.74
CA ALA A 242 15.79 -3.09 -6.14
C ALA A 242 17.08 -3.58 -6.85
N GLU A 243 17.89 -2.69 -7.42
CA GLU A 243 19.20 -3.05 -7.99
C GLU A 243 20.26 -3.18 -6.89
N GLN A 244 20.19 -2.31 -5.88
CA GLN A 244 21.14 -2.27 -4.76
C GLN A 244 20.84 -3.34 -3.71
N CYS A 245 19.56 -3.59 -3.45
CA CYS A 245 19.04 -4.55 -2.48
C CYS A 245 18.08 -5.52 -3.20
N PRO A 246 18.60 -6.42 -4.06
CA PRO A 246 17.80 -7.28 -4.92
C PRO A 246 16.92 -8.28 -4.15
N ASN A 247 17.33 -8.72 -2.97
CA ASN A 247 16.52 -9.63 -2.14
C ASN A 247 15.30 -8.89 -1.56
N ILE A 248 15.50 -7.66 -1.08
CA ILE A 248 14.37 -6.81 -0.64
C ILE A 248 13.48 -6.47 -1.85
N GLY A 249 14.08 -6.10 -2.98
CA GLY A 249 13.34 -5.83 -4.21
C GLY A 249 12.47 -7.01 -4.66
N ARG A 250 12.98 -8.23 -4.54
CA ARG A 250 12.21 -9.47 -4.78
C ARG A 250 11.04 -9.59 -3.81
N LEU A 251 11.28 -9.47 -2.50
CA LEU A 251 10.22 -9.54 -1.50
C LEU A 251 9.10 -8.52 -1.78
N LEU A 252 9.46 -7.25 -1.99
CA LEU A 252 8.51 -6.17 -2.29
C LEU A 252 7.71 -6.42 -3.57
N SER A 253 8.32 -7.06 -4.57
CA SER A 253 7.63 -7.42 -5.83
C SER A 253 6.68 -8.60 -5.65
N ASN A 254 6.98 -9.52 -4.74
CA ASN A 254 6.13 -10.68 -4.45
C ASN A 254 4.92 -10.28 -3.60
N LEU A 255 5.03 -9.24 -2.75
CA LEU A 255 3.99 -8.73 -1.86
C LEU A 255 2.78 -8.19 -2.64
N THR A 256 1.86 -9.11 -2.92
CA THR A 256 0.62 -8.86 -3.63
C THR A 256 -0.56 -9.34 -2.80
N TYR A 257 -1.61 -8.53 -2.76
CA TYR A 257 -2.80 -8.70 -1.94
C TYR A 257 -4.04 -8.78 -2.81
N THR A 258 -5.07 -9.43 -2.29
CA THR A 258 -6.44 -9.27 -2.78
C THR A 258 -7.17 -8.29 -1.88
N ALA A 259 -8.20 -7.61 -2.41
CA ALA A 259 -9.02 -6.73 -1.59
C ALA A 259 -9.63 -7.46 -0.38
N GLU A 260 -10.01 -8.73 -0.56
CA GLU A 260 -10.56 -9.53 0.52
C GLU A 260 -9.53 -9.76 1.65
N ASP A 261 -8.32 -10.19 1.28
CA ASP A 261 -7.26 -10.48 2.26
C ASP A 261 -6.85 -9.22 3.03
N GLU A 262 -6.63 -8.12 2.33
CA GLU A 262 -6.24 -6.85 2.95
C GLU A 262 -7.33 -6.34 3.91
N SER A 263 -8.61 -6.47 3.54
CA SER A 263 -9.74 -6.17 4.43
C SER A 263 -9.71 -7.01 5.71
N ARG A 264 -9.44 -8.32 5.61
CA ARG A 264 -9.32 -9.20 6.79
C ARG A 264 -8.09 -8.87 7.63
N MET A 265 -6.97 -8.47 7.00
CA MET A 265 -5.76 -8.03 7.68
C MET A 265 -5.97 -6.73 8.47
N MET A 266 -6.85 -5.84 8.01
CA MET A 266 -7.17 -4.58 8.70
C MET A 266 -8.06 -4.76 9.93
N GLN A 267 -8.93 -5.76 9.96
CA GLN A 267 -9.94 -5.90 11.03
C GLN A 267 -9.33 -5.91 12.46
N PRO A 268 -8.24 -6.66 12.76
CA PRO A 268 -7.58 -6.60 14.06
C PRO A 268 -7.14 -5.19 14.50
N LEU A 269 -6.69 -4.37 13.56
CA LEU A 269 -6.18 -3.02 13.85
C LEU A 269 -7.32 -2.07 14.23
N LEU A 270 -8.50 -2.24 13.61
CA LEU A 270 -9.71 -1.50 14.01
C LEU A 270 -10.23 -1.95 15.39
N ASP A 271 -9.97 -3.20 15.78
CA ASP A 271 -10.20 -3.71 17.13
C ASP A 271 -9.08 -3.30 18.12
N HIS A 272 -8.21 -2.35 17.72
CA HIS A 272 -7.09 -1.83 18.51
C HIS A 272 -6.03 -2.87 18.90
N LYS A 273 -5.90 -3.95 18.11
CA LYS A 273 -4.79 -4.90 18.27
C LYS A 273 -3.51 -4.36 17.65
N ASP A 274 -2.38 -4.82 18.16
CA ASP A 274 -1.07 -4.47 17.64
C ASP A 274 -0.88 -4.97 16.20
N ALA A 275 -0.39 -4.10 15.31
CA ALA A 275 -0.27 -4.39 13.89
C ALA A 275 0.80 -5.47 13.60
N PHE A 276 1.92 -5.45 14.33
CA PHE A 276 3.02 -6.40 14.14
C PHE A 276 2.60 -7.81 14.59
N GLU A 277 1.96 -7.94 15.76
CA GLU A 277 1.44 -9.22 16.22
C GLU A 277 0.28 -9.71 15.35
N SER A 278 -0.57 -8.82 14.82
CA SER A 278 -1.63 -9.18 13.88
C SER A 278 -1.07 -9.73 12.56
N ALA A 279 -0.02 -9.11 12.01
CA ALA A 279 0.67 -9.60 10.82
C ALA A 279 1.37 -10.95 11.07
N LYS A 280 2.01 -11.14 12.23
CA LYS A 280 2.56 -12.45 12.63
C LYS A 280 1.50 -13.53 12.70
N GLN A 281 0.33 -13.19 13.25
CA GLN A 281 -0.78 -14.13 13.33
C GLN A 281 -1.29 -14.49 11.93
N TRP A 282 -1.44 -13.50 11.04
CA TRP A 282 -1.80 -13.74 9.65
C TRP A 282 -0.87 -14.74 8.96
N LEU A 283 0.45 -14.57 9.07
CA LEU A 283 1.44 -15.47 8.45
C LEU A 283 1.42 -16.91 9.02
N LYS A 284 0.93 -17.09 10.26
CA LYS A 284 0.71 -18.43 10.83
C LYS A 284 -0.55 -19.07 10.25
N ASP A 285 -1.61 -18.28 10.11
CA ASP A 285 -2.91 -18.74 9.66
C ASP A 285 -2.99 -18.91 8.13
N HIS A 286 -2.12 -18.23 7.37
CA HIS A 286 -2.09 -18.22 5.91
C HIS A 286 -0.70 -18.64 5.38
N PRO A 287 -0.28 -19.90 5.57
CA PRO A 287 1.03 -20.38 5.13
C PRO A 287 1.25 -20.26 3.61
N GLN A 288 0.19 -20.27 2.81
CA GLN A 288 0.24 -20.09 1.36
C GLN A 288 0.67 -18.67 0.95
N ASP A 289 0.24 -17.64 1.69
CA ASP A 289 0.65 -16.26 1.43
C ASP A 289 2.12 -16.09 1.77
N LYS A 290 2.52 -16.61 2.93
CA LYS A 290 3.93 -16.66 3.33
C LYS A 290 4.79 -17.34 2.27
N GLN A 291 4.36 -18.49 1.74
CA GLN A 291 5.09 -19.21 0.71
C GLN A 291 5.22 -18.38 -0.58
N ARG A 292 4.12 -17.81 -1.07
CA ARG A 292 4.09 -16.96 -2.27
C ARG A 292 4.97 -15.72 -2.12
N TRP A 293 4.90 -15.04 -0.98
CA TRP A 293 5.68 -13.82 -0.74
C TRP A 293 7.19 -14.09 -0.57
N LEU A 294 7.57 -15.26 -0.05
CA LEU A 294 8.97 -15.64 0.13
C LEU A 294 9.59 -16.38 -1.06
N GLU A 295 8.87 -16.52 -2.19
CA GLU A 295 9.39 -17.19 -3.37
C GLU A 295 10.66 -16.49 -3.91
N GLY A 296 11.77 -17.23 -3.93
CA GLY A 296 13.07 -16.69 -4.35
C GLY A 296 13.68 -15.64 -3.41
N VAL A 297 13.15 -15.51 -2.19
CA VAL A 297 13.67 -14.63 -1.14
C VAL A 297 14.62 -15.41 -0.23
N THR A 298 15.68 -14.75 0.23
CA THR A 298 16.61 -15.27 1.23
C THR A 298 16.52 -14.47 2.54
N THR A 299 17.10 -14.99 3.60
CA THR A 299 17.52 -14.18 4.74
C THR A 299 18.63 -13.22 4.33
N PHE A 300 18.91 -12.22 5.17
CA PHE A 300 20.01 -11.28 4.97
C PHE A 300 21.37 -11.98 4.79
N ASP A 301 21.60 -13.10 5.50
CA ASP A 301 22.82 -13.92 5.39
C ASP A 301 22.80 -14.96 4.24
N GLY A 302 21.80 -14.88 3.35
CA GLY A 302 21.76 -15.66 2.10
C GLY A 302 21.13 -17.06 2.20
N LYS A 303 20.49 -17.41 3.31
CA LYS A 303 19.79 -18.71 3.46
C LYS A 303 18.38 -18.65 2.88
N PRO A 304 17.82 -19.77 2.38
CA PRO A 304 16.45 -19.80 1.88
C PRO A 304 15.44 -19.30 2.93
N ALA A 305 14.64 -18.29 2.59
CA ALA A 305 13.70 -17.66 3.52
C ALA A 305 12.63 -18.62 4.06
N ALA A 306 12.09 -19.49 3.21
CA ALA A 306 11.01 -20.41 3.54
C ALA A 306 11.32 -21.31 4.75
N GLU A 307 12.60 -21.67 4.94
CA GLU A 307 13.08 -22.54 6.02
C GLU A 307 13.68 -21.76 7.20
N ASN A 308 13.99 -20.48 7.01
CA ASN A 308 14.78 -19.69 7.97
C ASN A 308 14.08 -18.43 8.48
N LEU A 309 12.83 -18.17 8.08
CA LEU A 309 12.03 -17.05 8.61
C LEU A 309 11.77 -17.24 10.11
N LYS A 310 12.16 -16.24 10.91
CA LYS A 310 11.93 -16.23 12.36
C LYS A 310 10.86 -15.21 12.73
N LEU A 311 9.62 -15.68 12.96
CA LEU A 311 8.51 -14.82 13.39
C LEU A 311 8.59 -14.38 14.87
N THR A 312 9.66 -14.72 15.60
CA THR A 312 9.76 -14.52 17.05
C THR A 312 10.61 -13.32 17.46
N SER A 313 11.21 -12.57 16.52
CA SER A 313 12.10 -11.46 16.86
C SER A 313 11.35 -10.24 17.42
N LYS A 314 11.94 -9.67 18.47
CA LYS A 314 11.93 -8.25 18.84
C LYS A 314 13.39 -7.81 18.93
#